data_AF-A0A8T7B342-F1
#
_entry.id   AF-A0A8T7B342-F1
#
_cell.length_a   1.000
_cell.length_b   1.000
_cell.length_c   1.000
_cell.angle_alpha   90.00
_cell.angle_beta   90.00
_cell.angle_gamma   90.00
#
_symmetry.space_group_name_H-M   'P 1'
#
loop_
_entity.id
_entity.type
_entity.pdbx_description
1 polymer ?
#
loop_
_entity_poly.entity_id
_entity_poly.type
_entity_poly.pdbx_seq_one_letter_code
_entity_poly.pdbx_strand_id
1 'polypeptide(L)'
;MLDHPARVAIHFSHRIGALVATFILMIMVFAGRQQQHVPMLRRVSLWLLFFLVAQLAIAITMVLNLVPLSLAVAHNAVAALLWLAAVTYLYVVWCRCK
;
A
#
# COMPACT_ATOMS: atom_id res chain seq x y z
N MET A 1 -12.84 -25.65 -8.90
CA MET A 1 -13.62 -24.44 -8.60
C MET A 1 -13.83 -24.42 -7.08
N LEU A 2 -13.23 -23.48 -6.35
CA LEU A 2 -13.53 -23.33 -4.92
C LEU A 2 -14.96 -22.81 -4.79
N ASP A 3 -15.75 -23.46 -3.93
CA ASP A 3 -17.15 -23.14 -3.68
C ASP A 3 -17.37 -21.64 -3.43
N HIS A 4 -18.49 -21.13 -3.94
CA HIS A 4 -18.90 -19.72 -3.89
C HIS A 4 -18.63 -18.99 -2.54
N PRO A 5 -18.83 -19.59 -1.35
CA PRO A 5 -18.51 -18.93 -0.07
C PRO A 5 -17.01 -18.74 0.21
N ALA A 6 -16.14 -19.65 -0.25
CA ALA A 6 -14.70 -19.56 0.02
C ALA A 6 -14.06 -18.36 -0.70
N ARG A 7 -14.51 -18.06 -1.92
CA ARG A 7 -14.05 -16.89 -2.69
C ARG A 7 -14.48 -15.57 -2.04
N VAL A 8 -15.71 -15.53 -1.50
CA VAL A 8 -16.24 -14.34 -0.80
C VAL A 8 -15.45 -14.08 0.48
N ALA A 9 -15.13 -15.12 1.25
CA ALA A 9 -14.29 -14.99 2.44
C ALA A 9 -12.90 -14.43 2.12
N ILE A 10 -12.24 -14.90 1.06
CA ILE A 10 -10.93 -14.40 0.63
C ILE A 10 -10.98 -12.91 0.26
N HIS A 11 -11.95 -12.50 -0.55
CA HIS A 11 -12.10 -11.09 -0.92
C HIS A 11 -12.45 -10.20 0.29
N PHE A 12 -13.25 -10.72 1.22
CA PHE A 12 -13.59 -10.01 2.45
C PHE A 12 -12.37 -9.79 3.34
N SER A 13 -11.60 -10.85 3.61
CA SER A 13 -10.34 -10.76 4.36
C SER A 13 -9.34 -9.81 3.70
N HIS A 14 -9.25 -9.82 2.36
CA HIS A 14 -8.38 -8.90 1.64
C HIS A 14 -8.80 -7.43 1.81
N ARG A 15 -10.11 -7.13 1.76
CA ARG A 15 -10.62 -5.76 1.99
C ARG A 15 -10.31 -5.27 3.39
N ILE A 16 -10.51 -6.10 4.40
CA ILE A 16 -10.15 -5.75 5.78
C ILE A 16 -8.64 -5.50 5.89
N GLY A 17 -7.82 -6.40 5.35
CA GLY A 17 -6.38 -6.23 5.32
C GLY A 17 -5.95 -4.92 4.63
N ALA A 18 -6.59 -4.58 3.51
CA ALA A 18 -6.31 -3.33 2.79
C ALA A 18 -6.69 -2.08 3.60
N LEU A 19 -7.80 -2.10 4.34
CA LEU A 19 -8.19 -0.99 5.23
C LEU A 19 -7.18 -0.81 6.37
N VAL A 20 -6.80 -1.90 7.03
CA VAL A 20 -5.81 -1.87 8.13
C VAL A 20 -4.47 -1.39 7.61
N ALA A 21 -4.00 -1.92 6.48
CA ALA A 21 -2.74 -1.49 5.85
C ALA A 21 -2.77 -0.01 5.48
N THR A 22 -3.86 0.46 4.85
CA THR A 22 -4.03 1.88 4.48
C THR A 22 -3.93 2.78 5.71
N PHE A 23 -4.60 2.40 6.81
CA PHE A 23 -4.58 3.17 8.04
C PHE A 23 -3.16 3.28 8.63
N ILE A 24 -2.44 2.16 8.73
CA ILE A 24 -1.07 2.12 9.24
C ILE A 24 -0.13 2.95 8.34
N LEU A 25 -0.22 2.77 7.02
CA LEU A 25 0.63 3.48 6.06
C LEU A 25 0.35 4.99 6.08
N MET A 26 -0.91 5.40 6.27
CA MET A 26 -1.26 6.82 6.44
C MET A 26 -0.62 7.43 7.71
N ILE A 27 -0.59 6.68 8.82
CA ILE A 27 0.13 7.12 10.03
C ILE A 27 1.62 7.27 9.74
N MET A 28 2.24 6.33 9.02
CA MET A 28 3.65 6.41 8.64
C MET A 28 3.94 7.63 7.76
N VAL A 29 3.09 7.90 6.75
CA VAL A 29 3.20 9.09 5.89
C VAL A 29 3.13 10.37 6.73
N PHE A 30 2.14 10.46 7.62
CA PHE A 30 1.97 11.64 8.46
C PHE A 30 3.19 11.83 9.38
N ALA A 31 3.60 10.79 10.10
CA ALA A 31 4.75 10.83 11.00
C ALA A 31 6.03 11.24 10.27
N GLY A 32 6.32 10.67 9.10
CA GLY A 32 7.52 10.99 8.33
C GLY A 32 7.51 12.38 7.69
N ARG A 33 6.33 12.95 7.41
CA ARG A 33 6.22 14.35 6.94
C ARG A 33 6.51 15.37 8.04
N GLN A 34 6.25 15.04 9.30
CA GLN A 34 6.57 15.91 10.45
C GLN A 34 8.08 15.98 10.74
N GLN A 35 8.87 15.07 10.19
CA GLN A 35 10.32 14.99 10.43
C GLN A 35 11.10 15.96 9.53
N GLN A 36 11.10 17.25 9.88
CA GLN A 36 11.72 18.30 9.07
C GLN A 36 13.24 18.18 8.93
N HIS A 37 13.91 17.53 9.88
CA HIS A 37 15.37 17.38 9.91
C HIS A 37 15.90 16.24 9.04
N VAL A 38 15.03 15.43 8.42
CA VAL A 38 15.44 14.27 7.60
C VAL A 38 14.77 14.34 6.22
N PRO A 39 15.37 15.06 5.25
CA PRO A 39 14.75 15.28 3.94
C PRO A 39 14.48 13.97 3.18
N MET A 40 15.31 12.94 3.41
CA MET A 40 15.10 11.61 2.83
C MET A 40 13.82 10.95 3.34
N LEU A 41 13.53 11.04 4.64
CA LEU A 41 12.32 10.45 5.23
C LEU A 41 11.06 11.12 4.70
N ARG A 42 11.08 12.45 4.53
CA ARG A 42 9.99 13.20 3.90
C ARG A 42 9.76 12.77 2.45
N ARG A 43 10.84 12.59 1.66
CA ARG A 43 10.74 12.13 0.27
C ARG A 43 10.17 10.71 0.18
N VAL A 44 10.65 9.79 1.01
CA VAL A 44 10.13 8.41 1.07
C VAL A 44 8.66 8.41 1.48
N SER A 45 8.25 9.25 2.45
CA SER A 45 6.84 9.40 2.85
C SER A 45 5.93 9.84 1.70
N LEU A 46 6.41 10.72 0.82
CA LEU A 46 5.66 11.16 -0.36
C LEU A 46 5.51 10.04 -1.39
N TRP A 47 6.57 9.26 -1.65
CA TRP A 47 6.50 8.09 -2.52
C TRP A 47 5.55 7.03 -1.97
N LEU A 48 5.59 6.81 -0.66
CA LEU A 48 4.72 5.87 0.04
C LEU A 48 3.24 6.27 -0.10
N LEU A 49 2.94 7.57 0.05
CA LEU A 49 1.61 8.13 -0.21
C LEU A 49 1.19 7.96 -1.68
N PHE A 50 2.07 8.28 -2.63
CA PHE A 50 1.80 8.17 -4.06
C PHE A 50 1.42 6.74 -4.45
N PHE A 51 2.22 5.74 -4.05
CA PHE A 51 1.94 4.34 -4.35
C PHE A 51 0.69 3.84 -3.64
N LEU A 52 0.40 4.30 -2.42
CA LEU A 52 -0.83 3.94 -1.70
C LEU A 52 -2.08 4.41 -2.46
N VAL A 53 -2.08 5.67 -2.93
CA VAL A 53 -3.19 6.22 -3.73
C VAL A 53 -3.34 5.46 -5.04
N ALA A 54 -2.24 5.19 -5.75
CA ALA A 54 -2.26 4.41 -6.98
C ALA A 54 -2.81 2.98 -6.76
N GLN A 55 -2.38 2.32 -5.67
CA GLN A 55 -2.83 0.98 -5.30
C GLN A 55 -4.35 0.93 -5.08
N LEU A 56 -4.89 1.90 -4.33
CA LEU A 56 -6.31 2.01 -4.03
C LEU A 56 -7.13 2.34 -5.30
N ALA A 57 -6.65 3.24 -6.15
CA ALA A 57 -7.32 3.58 -7.40
C ALA A 57 -7.44 2.36 -8.33
N ILE A 58 -6.35 1.58 -8.49
CA ILE A 58 -6.38 0.35 -9.27
C ILE A 58 -7.30 -0.69 -8.62
N ALA A 59 -7.25 -0.85 -7.29
CA ALA A 59 -8.12 -1.78 -6.56
C ALA A 59 -9.61 -1.49 -6.78
N ILE A 60 -10.01 -0.22 -6.69
CA ILE A 60 -11.40 0.21 -6.92
C ILE A 60 -11.78 -0.06 -8.38
N THR A 61 -10.90 0.28 -9.32
CA THR A 61 -11.13 0.05 -10.76
C THR A 61 -11.31 -1.44 -11.08
N MET A 62 -10.56 -2.32 -10.41
CA MET A 62 -10.69 -3.78 -10.50
C MET A 62 -11.99 -4.34 -9.92
N VAL A 63 -12.61 -3.66 -8.95
CA VAL A 63 -13.92 -4.05 -8.41
C VAL A 63 -15.05 -3.57 -9.33
N LEU A 64 -14.91 -2.41 -9.95
CA LEU A 64 -15.90 -1.84 -10.86
C LEU A 64 -15.90 -2.49 -12.25
N ASN A 65 -14.74 -2.91 -12.74
CA ASN A 65 -14.59 -3.59 -14.03
C ASN A 65 -14.40 -5.10 -13.82
N LEU A 66 -14.83 -5.94 -14.77
CA LEU A 66 -14.60 -7.40 -14.70
C LEU A 66 -13.10 -7.72 -14.73
N VAL A 67 -12.47 -7.80 -13.55
CA VAL A 67 -11.06 -8.11 -13.24
C VAL A 67 -10.19 -8.34 -14.49
N PRO A 68 -9.87 -7.29 -15.26
CA PRO A 68 -9.08 -7.47 -16.47
C PRO A 68 -7.65 -7.79 -16.05
N LEU A 69 -7.04 -8.77 -16.74
CA LEU A 69 -5.72 -9.30 -16.37
C LEU A 69 -4.65 -8.20 -16.28
N SER A 70 -4.72 -7.20 -17.16
CA SER A 70 -3.80 -6.05 -17.17
C SER A 70 -3.87 -5.23 -15.87
N LEU A 71 -5.05 -4.96 -15.34
CA LEU A 71 -5.20 -4.24 -14.07
C LEU A 71 -4.72 -5.08 -12.89
N ALA A 72 -4.90 -6.41 -12.94
CA ALA A 72 -4.41 -7.30 -11.90
C ALA A 72 -2.88 -7.30 -11.82
N VAL A 73 -2.20 -7.33 -12.97
CA VAL A 73 -0.74 -7.22 -13.04
C VAL A 73 -0.27 -5.85 -12.54
N ALA A 74 -0.94 -4.77 -12.97
CA ALA A 74 -0.61 -3.42 -12.50
C ALA A 74 -0.78 -3.27 -10.99
N HIS A 75 -1.86 -3.81 -10.41
CA HIS A 75 -2.11 -3.79 -8.97
C HIS A 75 -1.00 -4.50 -8.19
N ASN A 76 -0.50 -5.64 -8.69
CA ASN A 76 0.58 -6.37 -8.03
C ASN A 76 1.93 -5.66 -8.16
N ALA A 77 2.21 -5.03 -9.31
CA ALA A 77 3.42 -4.24 -9.50
C ALA A 77 3.46 -3.03 -8.56
N VAL A 78 2.34 -2.29 -8.45
CA VAL A 78 2.24 -1.16 -7.52
C VAL A 78 2.29 -1.63 -6.06
N ALA A 79 1.74 -2.81 -5.72
CA ALA A 79 1.87 -3.41 -4.39
C ALA A 79 3.34 -3.64 -4.00
N ALA A 80 4.14 -4.17 -4.94
CA ALA A 80 5.56 -4.41 -4.72
C ALA A 80 6.34 -3.11 -4.49
N LEU A 81 6.03 -2.06 -5.27
CA LEU A 81 6.63 -0.74 -5.10
C LEU A 81 6.23 -0.08 -3.77
N LEU A 82 4.96 -0.21 -3.37
CA LEU A 82 4.48 0.26 -2.08
C LEU A 82 5.21 -0.45 -0.93
N TRP A 83 5.40 -1.76 -1.04
CA TRP A 83 6.13 -2.55 -0.05
C TRP A 83 7.60 -2.13 0.05
N LEU A 84 8.26 -1.92 -1.10
CA LEU A 84 9.64 -1.40 -1.14
C LEU A 84 9.75 -0.01 -0.51
N ALA A 85 8.79 0.89 -0.76
CA ALA A 85 8.75 2.21 -0.15
C ALA A 85 8.58 2.11 1.38
N ALA A 86 7.73 1.20 1.87
CA ALA A 86 7.53 0.96 3.29
C ALA A 86 8.78 0.38 3.98
N VAL A 87 9.44 -0.61 3.37
CA VAL A 87 10.70 -1.15 3.91
C VAL A 87 11.79 -0.08 3.91
N THR A 88 11.89 0.73 2.86
CA THR A 88 12.84 1.86 2.80
C THR A 88 12.56 2.87 3.91
N TYR A 89 11.28 3.20 4.16
CA TYR A 89 10.89 4.09 5.25
C TYR A 89 11.37 3.52 6.60
N LEU A 90 11.09 2.25 6.86
CA LEU A 90 11.50 1.57 8.10
C LEU A 90 13.02 1.52 8.25
N TYR A 91 13.75 1.27 7.17
CA TYR A 91 15.21 1.28 7.16
C TYR A 91 15.77 2.66 7.53
N VAL A 92 15.23 3.73 6.94
CA VAL A 92 15.65 5.12 7.26
C VAL A 92 15.36 5.45 8.72
N VAL A 93 14.21 5.04 9.27
CA VAL A 93 13.89 5.24 10.69
C VAL A 93 14.82 4.41 11.59
N TRP A 94 15.08 3.15 11.25
CA TRP A 94 15.94 2.27 12.02
C TRP A 94 17.38 2.76 12.10
N CYS A 95 17.95 3.20 10.98
CA CYS A 95 19.29 3.79 10.93
C CYS A 95 19.42 5.10 11.73
N ARG A 96 18.31 5.70 12.16
CA ARG A 96 18.31 6.88 13.04
C ARG A 96 18.25 6.53 14.52
N CYS A 97 17.78 5.33 14.87
CA CYS A 97 17.70 4.86 16.25
C CYS A 97 19.02 4.23 16.74
N LYS A 98 19.97 3.96 15.83
CA LYS A 98 21.36 3.63 16.15
C LYS A 98 22.23 4.88 16.11
#